data_AF-A0A496XCI7-F1
#
_entry.id   AF-A0A496XCI7-F1
#
_cell.length_a   1.000
_cell.length_b   1.000
_cell.length_c   1.000
_cell.angle_alpha   90.00
_cell.angle_beta   90.00
_cell.angle_gamma   90.00
#
_symmetry.space_group_name_H-M   'P 1'
#
loop_
_entity.id
_entity.type
_entity.pdbx_description
1 polymer ?
#
loop_
_entity_poly.entity_id
_entity_poly.type
_entity_poly.pdbx_seq_one_letter_code
_entity_poly.pdbx_strand_id
1 'polypeptide(L)'
;FEHCALSIQVNTAAPGITTVLARLRMGNGDALLAKMQSWGAMIDDNYFPANGKQQISALNRASELLYGQLQIMALRKQSFAGNPLITAARQGATNSLAHLCDALAQNSREEPFEQVKASLVGTQQRLDEFLGNDYLQRYDRLQLAQFYVYLNLQASILASIQACREAQAALDWQQLGDTRF
;
A
#
# COMPACT_ATOMS: atom_id res chain seq x y z
N PHE A 1 -2.35 0.18 9.42
CA PHE A 1 -1.11 0.52 8.70
C PHE A 1 0.10 -0.33 9.08
N GLU A 2 0.28 -0.72 10.35
CA GLU A 2 1.40 -1.60 10.77
C GLU A 2 1.49 -2.89 9.93
N HIS A 3 0.37 -3.58 9.74
CA HIS A 3 0.28 -4.76 8.85
C HIS A 3 0.76 -4.44 7.42
N CYS A 4 0.37 -3.29 6.88
CA CYS A 4 0.74 -2.85 5.54
C CYS A 4 2.25 -2.63 5.42
N ALA A 5 2.87 -1.94 6.38
CA ALA A 5 4.32 -1.70 6.38
C ALA A 5 5.09 -3.02 6.36
N LEU A 6 4.72 -3.91 7.28
CA LEU A 6 5.24 -5.26 7.41
C LEU A 6 5.03 -6.13 6.17
N SER A 7 3.90 -5.98 5.46
CA SER A 7 3.64 -6.68 4.20
C SER A 7 4.52 -6.13 3.06
N ILE A 8 4.68 -4.81 2.97
CA ILE A 8 5.52 -4.17 1.95
C ILE A 8 6.99 -4.58 2.14
N GLN A 9 7.53 -4.47 3.37
CA GLN A 9 8.92 -4.86 3.67
C GLN A 9 9.25 -6.29 3.23
N VAL A 10 8.35 -7.24 3.53
CA VAL A 10 8.55 -8.66 3.18
C VAL A 10 8.49 -8.88 1.66
N ASN A 11 7.69 -8.10 0.95
CA ASN A 11 7.52 -8.23 -0.50
C ASN A 11 8.58 -7.47 -1.32
N THR A 12 9.23 -6.46 -0.74
CA THR A 12 10.36 -5.75 -1.35
C THR A 12 11.72 -6.38 -1.02
N ALA A 13 11.81 -7.15 0.07
CA ALA A 13 13.02 -7.90 0.44
C ALA A 13 13.41 -8.98 -0.58
N ALA A 14 14.70 -9.30 -0.61
CA ALA A 14 15.29 -10.31 -1.50
C ALA A 14 14.56 -11.67 -1.40
N PRO A 15 14.48 -12.43 -2.52
CA PRO A 15 13.78 -13.71 -2.56
C PRO A 15 14.44 -14.75 -1.63
N GLY A 16 13.64 -15.41 -0.79
CA GLY A 16 14.08 -16.40 0.21
C GLY A 16 12.96 -16.79 1.19
N ILE A 17 13.29 -16.97 2.47
CA ILE A 17 12.35 -17.28 3.59
C ILE A 17 11.16 -16.28 3.66
N THR A 18 11.34 -15.10 3.09
CA THR A 18 10.35 -14.02 3.00
C THR A 18 9.05 -14.42 2.28
N THR A 19 9.04 -15.43 1.41
CA THR A 19 7.83 -15.81 0.64
C THR A 19 6.75 -16.50 1.49
N VAL A 20 7.15 -17.31 2.49
CA VAL A 20 6.20 -17.98 3.41
C VAL A 20 5.62 -16.95 4.38
N LEU A 21 6.45 -16.05 4.90
CA LEU A 21 6.02 -14.95 5.76
C LEU A 21 5.07 -13.99 5.05
N ALA A 22 5.29 -13.71 3.76
CA ALA A 22 4.37 -12.91 2.95
C ALA A 22 2.97 -13.53 2.91
N ARG A 23 2.88 -14.84 2.67
CA ARG A 23 1.61 -15.57 2.60
C ARG A 23 0.88 -15.63 3.95
N LEU A 24 1.61 -15.92 5.03
CA LEU A 24 1.03 -15.93 6.38
C LEU A 24 0.47 -14.54 6.76
N ARG A 25 1.19 -13.46 6.42
CA ARG A 25 0.70 -12.11 6.69
C ARG A 25 -0.50 -11.74 5.84
N MET A 26 -0.60 -12.19 4.60
CA MET A 26 -1.82 -12.01 3.81
C MET A 26 -3.04 -12.61 4.52
N GLY A 27 -2.96 -13.86 5.01
CA GLY A 27 -4.07 -14.48 5.75
C GLY A 27 -4.51 -13.69 6.99
N ASN A 28 -3.58 -13.05 7.70
CA ASN A 28 -3.93 -12.15 8.81
C ASN A 28 -4.63 -10.86 8.35
N GLY A 29 -4.34 -10.39 7.13
CA GLY A 29 -4.99 -9.23 6.52
C GLY A 29 -6.46 -9.50 6.17
N ASP A 30 -6.76 -10.68 5.61
CA ASP A 30 -8.13 -11.12 5.34
C ASP A 30 -8.98 -11.12 6.62
N ALA A 31 -8.44 -11.68 7.71
CA ALA A 31 -9.13 -11.75 8.99
C ALA A 31 -9.36 -10.35 9.60
N LEU A 32 -8.40 -9.43 9.45
CA LEU A 32 -8.56 -8.04 9.91
C LEU A 32 -9.65 -7.32 9.10
N LEU A 33 -9.64 -7.46 7.78
CA LEU A 33 -10.65 -6.84 6.92
C LEU A 33 -12.06 -7.39 7.22
N ALA A 34 -12.20 -8.71 7.39
CA ALA A 34 -13.47 -9.33 7.75
C ALA A 34 -13.98 -8.83 9.12
N LYS A 35 -13.08 -8.62 10.10
CA LYS A 35 -13.43 -8.02 11.39
C LYS A 35 -13.90 -6.57 11.23
N MET A 36 -13.20 -5.75 10.44
CA MET A 36 -13.59 -4.36 10.18
C MET A 36 -14.96 -4.27 9.49
N GLN A 37 -15.23 -5.14 8.53
CA GLN A 37 -16.53 -5.21 7.85
C GLN A 37 -17.65 -5.63 8.82
N SER A 38 -17.40 -6.66 9.63
CA SER A 38 -18.37 -7.15 10.62
C SER A 38 -18.68 -6.09 11.68
N TRP A 39 -17.65 -5.40 12.18
CA TRP A 39 -17.81 -4.30 13.14
C TRP A 39 -18.54 -3.11 12.52
N GLY A 40 -18.19 -2.72 11.28
CA GLY A 40 -18.85 -1.62 10.60
C GLY A 40 -20.33 -1.88 10.31
N ALA A 41 -20.74 -3.14 10.11
CA ALA A 41 -22.14 -3.53 9.95
C ALA A 41 -22.96 -3.35 11.25
N MET A 42 -22.31 -3.27 12.42
CA MET A 42 -22.96 -3.06 13.72
C MET A 42 -23.17 -1.59 14.05
N ILE A 43 -22.59 -0.65 13.29
CA ILE A 43 -22.76 0.79 13.53
C ILE A 43 -24.19 1.21 13.20
N ASP A 44 -24.84 1.85 14.17
CA ASP A 44 -26.17 2.43 14.01
C ASP A 44 -26.07 3.96 13.86
N ASP A 45 -26.49 4.45 12.70
CA ASP A 45 -26.46 5.87 12.34
C ASP A 45 -27.22 6.75 13.34
N ASN A 46 -28.21 6.20 14.04
CA ASN A 46 -28.99 6.93 15.05
C ASN A 46 -28.16 7.30 16.28
N TYR A 47 -27.12 6.53 16.58
CA TYR A 47 -26.26 6.73 17.75
C TYR A 47 -24.90 7.35 17.38
N PHE A 48 -24.49 7.25 16.11
CA PHE A 48 -23.20 7.72 15.62
C PHE A 48 -23.32 8.67 14.43
N PRO A 49 -23.95 9.86 14.58
CA PRO A 49 -24.20 10.79 13.46
C PRO A 49 -22.91 11.36 12.83
N ALA A 50 -21.79 11.41 13.55
CA ALA A 50 -20.49 11.84 13.02
C ALA A 50 -19.68 10.69 12.42
N ASN A 51 -20.01 9.43 12.76
CA ASN A 51 -19.39 8.21 12.26
C ASN A 51 -20.40 7.27 11.63
N GLY A 52 -21.26 7.80 10.76
CA GLY A 52 -22.28 7.01 10.11
C GLY A 52 -21.70 5.86 9.29
N LYS A 53 -22.57 4.93 8.89
CA LYS A 53 -22.28 3.79 8.02
C LYS A 53 -21.54 4.20 6.75
N GLN A 54 -21.77 5.40 6.23
CA GLN A 54 -21.07 5.91 5.05
C GLN A 54 -19.57 6.10 5.31
N GLN A 55 -19.18 6.75 6.40
CA GLN A 55 -17.77 7.00 6.75
C GLN A 55 -17.05 5.68 7.05
N ILE A 56 -17.70 4.80 7.81
CA ILE A 56 -17.15 3.48 8.15
C ILE A 56 -17.03 2.60 6.90
N SER A 57 -18.04 2.63 6.01
CA SER A 57 -17.98 1.94 4.72
C SER A 57 -16.88 2.49 3.82
N ALA A 58 -16.62 3.79 3.84
CA ALA A 58 -15.53 4.40 3.08
C ALA A 58 -14.17 3.89 3.58
N LEU A 59 -13.96 3.82 4.90
CA LEU A 59 -12.75 3.23 5.48
C LEU A 59 -12.60 1.75 5.13
N ASN A 60 -13.67 0.96 5.23
CA ASN A 60 -13.66 -0.46 4.89
C ASN A 60 -13.28 -0.66 3.41
N ARG A 61 -13.88 0.11 2.51
CA ARG A 61 -13.59 0.04 1.07
C ARG A 61 -12.16 0.47 0.74
N ALA A 62 -11.67 1.54 1.36
CA ALA A 62 -10.29 1.97 1.19
C ALA A 62 -9.30 0.89 1.67
N SER A 63 -9.60 0.26 2.81
CA SER A 63 -8.79 -0.82 3.39
C SER A 63 -8.79 -2.08 2.51
N GLU A 64 -9.94 -2.44 1.94
CA GLU A 64 -10.07 -3.55 0.99
C GLU A 64 -9.24 -3.29 -0.28
N LEU A 65 -9.33 -2.09 -0.85
CA LEU A 65 -8.54 -1.71 -2.02
C LEU A 65 -7.04 -1.79 -1.73
N LEU A 66 -6.58 -1.21 -0.62
CA LEU A 66 -5.18 -1.27 -0.21
C LEU A 66 -4.71 -2.72 -0.06
N TYR A 67 -5.50 -3.54 0.63
CA TYR A 67 -5.18 -4.94 0.84
C TYR A 67 -5.10 -5.73 -0.48
N GLY A 68 -6.03 -5.48 -1.42
CA GLY A 68 -5.95 -6.05 -2.77
C GLY A 68 -4.67 -5.66 -3.52
N GLN A 69 -4.22 -4.41 -3.41
CA GLN A 69 -2.94 -4.00 -4.00
C GLN A 69 -1.74 -4.73 -3.37
N LEU A 70 -1.76 -4.96 -2.05
CA LEU A 70 -0.73 -5.74 -1.36
C LEU A 70 -0.72 -7.21 -1.80
N GLN A 71 -1.89 -7.80 -2.06
CA GLN A 71 -1.99 -9.14 -2.63
C GLN A 71 -1.39 -9.21 -4.04
N ILE A 72 -1.70 -8.24 -4.91
CA ILE A 72 -1.12 -8.16 -6.26
C ILE A 72 0.41 -8.06 -6.19
N MET A 73 0.94 -7.25 -5.27
CA MET A 73 2.39 -7.15 -5.05
C MET A 73 3.02 -8.48 -4.64
N ALA A 74 2.38 -9.22 -3.73
CA ALA A 74 2.86 -10.53 -3.30
C ALA A 74 2.82 -11.57 -4.44
N LEU A 75 1.74 -11.59 -5.23
CA LEU A 75 1.61 -12.47 -6.40
C LEU A 75 2.66 -12.17 -7.48
N ARG A 76 2.97 -10.89 -7.70
CA ARG A 76 3.94 -10.45 -8.71
C ARG A 76 5.40 -10.53 -8.25
N LYS A 77 5.66 -10.77 -6.95
CA LYS A 77 7.00 -10.74 -6.34
C LYS A 77 8.03 -11.55 -7.14
N GLN A 78 7.70 -12.79 -7.49
CA GLN A 78 8.61 -13.67 -8.22
C GLN A 78 8.85 -13.19 -9.66
N SER A 79 7.81 -12.71 -10.33
CA SER A 79 7.93 -12.16 -11.70
C SER A 79 8.76 -10.89 -11.74
N PHE A 80 8.77 -10.11 -10.67
CA PHE A 80 9.53 -8.87 -10.57
C PHE A 80 10.98 -9.08 -10.12
N ALA A 81 11.28 -10.17 -9.41
CA ALA A 81 12.60 -10.42 -8.85
C ALA A 81 13.71 -10.58 -9.91
N GLY A 82 13.37 -11.10 -11.09
CA GLY A 82 14.32 -11.27 -12.19
C GLY A 82 14.47 -10.05 -13.10
N ASN A 83 13.74 -8.97 -12.84
CA ASN A 83 13.71 -7.80 -13.72
C ASN A 83 14.78 -6.77 -13.29
N PRO A 84 15.76 -6.46 -14.16
CA PRO A 84 16.86 -5.55 -13.81
C PRO A 84 16.39 -4.11 -13.57
N LEU A 85 15.38 -3.64 -14.31
CA LEU A 85 14.81 -2.29 -14.13
C LEU A 85 14.14 -2.14 -12.77
N ILE A 86 13.37 -3.14 -12.37
CA ILE A 86 12.71 -3.16 -11.06
C ILE A 86 13.75 -3.24 -9.94
N THR A 87 14.81 -4.04 -10.13
CA THR A 87 15.90 -4.16 -9.15
C THR A 87 16.61 -2.83 -8.97
N ALA A 88 16.96 -2.13 -10.05
CA ALA A 88 17.58 -0.82 -9.99
C ALA A 88 16.66 0.24 -9.36
N ALA A 89 15.37 0.22 -9.70
CA ALA A 89 14.40 1.14 -9.10
C ALA A 89 14.24 0.94 -7.57
N ARG A 90 14.29 -0.32 -7.10
CA ARG A 90 14.27 -0.64 -5.66
C ARG A 90 15.51 -0.17 -4.90
N GLN A 91 16.67 -0.14 -5.56
CA GLN A 91 17.90 0.37 -4.96
C GLN A 91 17.88 1.90 -4.82
N GLY A 92 17.26 2.61 -5.77
CA GLY A 92 17.11 4.07 -5.73
C GLY A 92 15.98 4.58 -4.83
N ALA A 93 14.98 3.76 -4.55
CA ALA A 93 13.83 4.10 -3.70
C ALA A 93 13.79 3.17 -2.46
N THR A 94 14.46 3.58 -1.39
CA THR A 94 14.57 2.83 -0.13
C THR A 94 13.20 2.63 0.52
N ASN A 95 12.52 1.50 0.28
CA ASN A 95 11.31 1.03 0.98
C ASN A 95 10.30 2.12 1.40
N SER A 96 10.13 3.17 0.60
CA SER A 96 9.52 4.42 1.06
C SER A 96 8.04 4.26 1.43
N LEU A 97 7.34 3.35 0.75
CA LEU A 97 5.96 2.99 1.08
C LEU A 97 5.84 2.25 2.43
N ALA A 98 6.81 1.39 2.77
CA ALA A 98 6.82 0.73 4.07
C ALA A 98 7.07 1.75 5.19
N HIS A 99 8.06 2.63 5.01
CA HIS A 99 8.33 3.72 5.96
C HIS A 99 7.12 4.64 6.15
N LEU A 100 6.40 4.96 5.07
CA LEU A 100 5.16 5.71 5.15
C LEU A 100 4.09 4.98 5.99
N CYS A 101 3.87 3.69 5.76
CA CYS A 101 2.94 2.90 6.56
C CYS A 101 3.37 2.78 8.04
N ASP A 102 4.67 2.68 8.32
CA ASP A 102 5.19 2.67 9.70
C ASP A 102 4.95 4.02 10.39
N ALA A 103 5.24 5.14 9.71
CA ALA A 103 4.99 6.48 10.24
C ALA A 103 3.50 6.72 10.53
N LEU A 104 2.61 6.27 9.64
CA LEU A 104 1.17 6.32 9.84
C LEU A 104 0.71 5.43 11.00
N ALA A 105 1.29 4.24 11.17
CA ALA A 105 0.96 3.36 12.29
C ALA A 105 1.34 3.96 13.65
N GLN A 106 2.40 4.77 13.68
CA GLN A 106 2.89 5.44 14.89
C GLN A 106 2.20 6.79 15.16
N ASN A 107 1.22 7.20 14.33
CA ASN A 107 0.62 8.53 14.37
C ASN A 107 1.67 9.66 14.35
N SER A 108 2.75 9.49 13.57
CA SER A 108 3.78 10.52 13.44
C SER A 108 3.19 11.80 12.85
N ARG A 109 3.56 12.96 13.42
CA ARG A 109 3.15 14.29 12.87
C ARG A 109 3.80 14.59 11.52
N GLU A 110 4.96 14.00 11.27
CA GLU A 110 5.66 14.12 10.00
C GLU A 110 5.40 12.85 9.18
N GLU A 111 4.39 12.92 8.33
CA GLU A 111 4.13 11.88 7.36
C GLU A 111 4.88 12.21 6.06
N PRO A 112 5.76 11.32 5.55
CA PRO A 112 6.56 11.62 4.36
C PRO A 112 5.76 11.55 3.05
N PHE A 113 4.45 11.78 3.07
CA PHE A 113 3.55 11.52 1.95
C PHE A 113 3.97 12.24 0.67
N GLU A 114 4.20 13.56 0.77
CA GLU A 114 4.65 14.38 -0.37
C GLU A 114 6.04 13.98 -0.84
N GLN A 115 6.92 13.54 0.07
CA GLN A 115 8.26 13.05 -0.30
C GLN A 115 8.18 11.72 -1.07
N VAL A 116 7.35 10.78 -0.63
CA VAL A 116 7.14 9.49 -1.30
C VAL A 116 6.46 9.70 -2.66
N LYS A 117 5.47 10.59 -2.72
CA LYS A 117 4.78 10.98 -3.95
C LYS A 117 5.75 11.64 -4.94
N ALA A 118 6.55 12.61 -4.49
CA ALA A 118 7.55 13.26 -5.32
C ALA A 118 8.63 12.28 -5.81
N SER A 119 9.02 11.30 -4.98
CA SER A 119 9.94 10.25 -5.40
C SER A 119 9.36 9.37 -6.51
N LEU A 120 8.09 8.94 -6.39
CA LEU A 120 7.42 8.13 -7.42
C LEU A 120 7.22 8.90 -8.73
N VAL A 121 6.75 10.15 -8.64
CA VAL A 121 6.62 11.04 -9.81
C VAL A 121 7.98 11.31 -10.45
N GLY A 122 9.02 11.53 -9.64
CA GLY A 122 10.38 11.70 -10.12
C GLY A 122 10.93 10.48 -10.86
N THR A 123 10.65 9.27 -10.38
CA THR A 123 10.99 8.03 -11.10
C THR A 123 10.24 7.90 -12.42
N GLN A 124 8.96 8.31 -12.47
CA GLN A 124 8.18 8.32 -13.71
C GLN A 124 8.62 9.39 -14.71
N GLN A 125 9.03 10.57 -14.25
CA GLN A 125 9.48 11.66 -15.11
C GLN A 125 10.89 11.41 -15.66
N ARG A 126 11.75 10.76 -14.88
CA ARG A 126 13.10 10.38 -15.29
C ARG A 126 13.13 9.01 -15.95
N LEU A 127 11.98 8.49 -16.40
CA LEU A 127 11.93 7.16 -16.99
C LEU A 127 12.79 7.09 -18.25
N ASP A 128 12.76 8.12 -19.09
CA ASP A 128 13.57 8.17 -20.31
C ASP A 128 15.07 8.27 -20.00
N GLU A 129 15.44 9.03 -18.97
CA GLU A 129 16.83 9.09 -18.47
C GLU A 129 17.28 7.76 -17.87
N PHE A 130 16.40 7.11 -17.11
CA PHE A 130 16.64 5.82 -16.45
C PHE A 130 16.75 4.67 -17.45
N LEU A 131 15.91 4.69 -18.48
CA LEU A 131 15.90 3.71 -19.56
C LEU A 131 17.03 3.97 -20.55
N GLY A 132 17.48 5.20 -20.74
CA GLY A 132 18.53 5.57 -21.69
C GLY A 132 18.09 5.42 -23.15
N ASN A 133 18.88 5.98 -24.07
CA ASN A 133 18.52 6.04 -25.49
C ASN A 133 18.52 4.67 -26.21
N ASP A 134 19.17 3.66 -25.63
CA ASP A 134 19.33 2.31 -26.20
C ASP A 134 18.43 1.26 -25.51
N TYR A 135 17.43 1.68 -24.74
CA TYR A 135 16.63 0.78 -23.90
C TYR A 135 15.94 -0.35 -24.66
N LEU A 136 15.49 -0.10 -25.90
CA LEU A 136 14.87 -1.12 -26.75
C LEU A 136 15.85 -2.20 -27.24
N GLN A 137 17.15 -1.95 -27.17
CA GLN A 137 18.20 -2.92 -27.49
C GLN A 137 18.68 -3.67 -26.24
N ARG A 138 18.58 -3.04 -25.06
CA ARG A 138 19.03 -3.61 -23.77
C ARG A 138 17.98 -4.44 -23.04
N TYR A 139 16.70 -4.09 -23.20
CA TYR A 139 15.61 -4.74 -22.48
C TYR A 139 14.59 -5.32 -23.44
N ASP A 140 14.09 -6.51 -23.11
CA ASP A 140 13.02 -7.10 -23.88
C ASP A 140 11.65 -6.45 -23.55
N ARG A 141 10.65 -6.71 -24.40
CA ARG A 141 9.30 -6.16 -24.24
C ARG A 141 8.63 -6.59 -22.93
N LEU A 142 8.92 -7.79 -22.45
CA LEU A 142 8.34 -8.31 -21.20
C LEU A 142 8.92 -7.57 -20.01
N GLN A 143 10.23 -7.32 -19.99
CA GLN A 143 10.91 -6.57 -18.93
C GLN A 143 10.38 -5.14 -18.83
N LEU A 144 10.19 -4.47 -19.97
CA LEU A 144 9.61 -3.12 -20.01
C LEU A 144 8.15 -3.13 -19.52
N ALA A 145 7.32 -4.05 -20.01
CA ALA A 145 5.94 -4.17 -19.58
C ALA A 145 5.83 -4.44 -18.06
N GLN A 146 6.64 -5.35 -17.53
CA GLN A 146 6.71 -5.62 -16.10
C GLN A 146 7.14 -4.40 -15.30
N PHE A 147 8.06 -3.58 -15.80
CA PHE A 147 8.51 -2.37 -15.14
C PHE A 147 7.40 -1.32 -15.05
N TYR A 148 6.64 -1.09 -16.13
CA TYR A 148 5.47 -0.20 -16.07
C TYR A 148 4.39 -0.72 -15.12
N VAL A 149 4.11 -2.03 -15.13
CA VAL A 149 3.18 -2.65 -14.17
C VAL A 149 3.67 -2.45 -12.73
N TYR A 150 4.97 -2.57 -12.49
CA TYR A 150 5.56 -2.32 -11.18
C TYR A 150 5.36 -0.85 -10.73
N LEU A 151 5.66 0.13 -11.59
CA LEU A 151 5.48 1.55 -11.25
C LEU A 151 4.02 1.90 -10.98
N ASN A 152 3.11 1.41 -11.82
CA ASN A 152 1.67 1.59 -11.62
C ASN A 152 1.23 0.98 -10.29
N LEU A 153 1.72 -0.21 -9.95
CA LEU A 153 1.39 -0.85 -8.68
C LEU A 153 1.89 -0.01 -7.48
N GLN A 154 3.10 0.54 -7.53
CA GLN A 154 3.58 1.43 -6.46
C GLN A 154 2.70 2.67 -6.31
N ALA A 155 2.30 3.30 -7.42
CA ALA A 155 1.41 4.45 -7.40
C ALA A 155 0.00 4.10 -6.87
N SER A 156 -0.56 2.95 -7.27
CA SER A 156 -1.84 2.45 -6.77
C SER A 156 -1.80 2.13 -5.28
N ILE A 157 -0.70 1.57 -4.77
CA ILE A 157 -0.51 1.36 -3.32
C ILE A 157 -0.48 2.71 -2.61
N LEU A 158 0.30 3.69 -3.09
CA LEU A 158 0.36 5.01 -2.47
C LEU A 158 -1.03 5.68 -2.41
N ALA A 159 -1.76 5.69 -3.54
CA ALA A 159 -3.10 6.25 -3.59
C ALA A 159 -4.06 5.55 -2.61
N SER A 160 -3.94 4.23 -2.48
CA SER A 160 -4.77 3.45 -1.55
C SER A 160 -4.42 3.73 -0.08
N ILE A 161 -3.14 3.95 0.24
CA ILE A 161 -2.70 4.42 1.56
C ILE A 161 -3.29 5.80 1.85
N GLN A 162 -3.27 6.72 0.88
CA GLN A 162 -3.86 8.05 1.02
C GLN A 162 -5.35 7.97 1.35
N ALA A 163 -6.10 7.19 0.57
CA ALA A 163 -7.52 7.01 0.76
C ALA A 163 -7.85 6.41 2.14
N CYS A 164 -7.04 5.45 2.62
CA CYS A 164 -7.19 4.91 3.98
C CYS A 164 -6.98 5.98 5.03
N ARG A 165 -5.93 6.80 4.90
CA ARG A 165 -5.62 7.87 5.84
C ARG A 165 -6.73 8.93 5.88
N GLU A 166 -7.19 9.38 4.72
CA GLU A 166 -8.28 10.36 4.60
C GLU A 166 -9.58 9.82 5.22
N ALA A 167 -9.90 8.55 4.94
CA ALA A 167 -11.07 7.90 5.54
C ALA A 167 -10.93 7.75 7.06
N GLN A 168 -9.73 7.47 7.59
CA GLN A 168 -9.48 7.44 9.04
C GLN A 168 -9.57 8.82 9.68
N ALA A 169 -9.07 9.87 9.01
CA ALA A 169 -9.13 11.24 9.52
C ALA A 169 -10.54 11.83 9.51
N ALA A 170 -11.41 11.32 8.64
CA ALA A 170 -12.82 11.70 8.59
C ALA A 170 -13.66 11.07 9.71
N LEU A 171 -13.12 10.12 10.48
CA LEU A 171 -13.79 9.50 11.61
C LEU A 171 -13.52 10.27 12.92
N ASP A 172 -14.56 10.46 13.70
CA ASP A 172 -14.47 10.88 15.10
C ASP A 172 -14.20 9.65 15.98
N TRP A 173 -12.93 9.36 16.21
CA TRP A 173 -12.49 8.25 17.05
C TRP A 173 -12.91 8.38 18.51
N GLN A 174 -13.19 9.59 19.01
CA GLN A 174 -13.67 9.76 20.39
C GLN A 174 -15.09 9.24 20.52
N GLN A 175 -15.96 9.58 19.57
CA GLN A 175 -17.34 9.08 19.57
C GLN A 175 -17.40 7.55 19.41
N LEU A 176 -16.48 6.93 18.67
CA LEU A 176 -16.40 5.47 18.52
C LEU A 176 -15.85 4.76 19.76
N GLY A 177 -15.04 5.45 20.58
CA GLY A 177 -14.49 4.95 21.83
C GLY A 177 -15.42 5.17 23.03
N ASP A 178 -16.43 6.03 22.91
CA ASP A 178 -17.45 6.23 23.93
C ASP A 178 -18.27 4.96 24.12
N THR A 179 -18.05 4.29 25.26
CA THR A 179 -18.83 3.14 25.73
C THR A 179 -20.23 3.57 26.18
N ARG A 180 -21.00 4.21 25.31
CA ARG A 180 -22.45 4.35 25.52
C ARG A 180 -23.18 3.05 25.20
N PHE A 181 -22.59 1.92 25.58
CA PHE A 181 -23.19 0.61 25.82
C PHE A 181 -22.29 -0.16 26.79
#